data_AF-A0A7S3WIL8-F1
#
_entry.id   AF-A0A7S3WIL8-F1
#
_cell.length_a   1.000
_cell.length_b   1.000
_cell.length_c   1.000
_cell.angle_alpha   90.00
_cell.angle_beta   90.00
_cell.angle_gamma   90.00
#
_symmetry.space_group_name_H-M   'P 1'
#
loop_
_entity.id
_entity.type
_entity.pdbx_description
1 polymer ?
#
loop_
_entity_poly.entity_id
_entity_poly.type
_entity_poly.pdbx_seq_one_letter_code
_entity_poly.pdbx_strand_id
1 'polypeptide(L)'
;DMLTASVLYCELHPQGNDHGNLLVYENELCQVLLMQICITERSTCCEKVGISCSCFSVEEHLFSTRTLAERKLWLRAISNVKVKLQNRAPAPTEEELGQYRVAIAEHIQANGGGCRNQAPMDALLHRHPRRSSAGFSNGQGDSPAAPPT
;
A
#
# COMPACT_ATOMS: atom_id res chain seq x y z
N ASP A 1 22.56 -4.65 7.29
CA ASP A 1 21.13 -4.88 7.04
C ASP A 1 20.73 -4.34 5.67
N MET A 2 20.39 -5.25 4.75
CA MET A 2 20.08 -4.89 3.36
C MET A 2 18.59 -4.54 3.27
N LEU A 3 18.26 -3.25 3.29
CA LEU A 3 16.90 -2.79 3.05
C LEU A 3 16.55 -3.10 1.59
N THR A 4 15.81 -4.18 1.38
CA THR A 4 15.45 -4.65 0.05
C THR A 4 14.22 -3.88 -0.41
N ALA A 5 14.33 -3.16 -1.53
CA ALA A 5 13.19 -2.53 -2.18
C ALA A 5 12.50 -3.53 -3.12
N SER A 6 11.17 -3.45 -3.24
CA SER A 6 10.39 -4.27 -4.18
C SER A 6 9.33 -3.40 -4.83
N VAL A 7 9.04 -3.68 -6.10
CA VAL A 7 7.88 -3.09 -6.78
C VAL A 7 6.63 -3.79 -6.28
N LEU A 8 5.65 -2.99 -5.85
CA LEU A 8 4.38 -3.43 -5.27
C LEU A 8 3.24 -2.69 -5.95
N TYR A 9 2.06 -3.27 -5.91
CA TYR A 9 0.85 -2.69 -6.49
C TYR A 9 -0.15 -2.45 -5.39
N CYS A 10 -0.62 -1.20 -5.26
CA CYS A 10 -1.47 -0.81 -4.16
C CYS A 10 -2.87 -0.44 -4.64
N GLU A 11 -3.88 -0.84 -3.88
CA GLU A 11 -5.29 -0.49 -4.08
C GLU A 11 -5.83 0.17 -2.81
N LEU A 12 -6.40 1.37 -2.96
CA LEU A 12 -7.03 2.08 -1.84
C LEU A 12 -8.53 1.92 -1.91
N HIS A 13 -9.09 1.30 -0.88
CA HIS A 13 -10.53 1.19 -0.69
C HIS A 13 -11.07 2.44 0.00
N PRO A 14 -12.33 2.82 -0.29
CA PRO A 14 -13.02 3.87 0.47
C PRO A 14 -13.17 3.48 1.95
N GLN A 15 -13.55 4.45 2.77
CA GLN A 15 -13.92 4.17 4.15
C GLN A 15 -15.17 3.29 4.20
N GLY A 16 -15.14 2.25 5.05
CA GLY A 16 -16.26 1.36 5.35
C GLY A 16 -16.31 1.09 6.84
N ASN A 17 -17.50 1.21 7.44
CA ASN A 17 -17.69 1.20 8.90
C ASN A 17 -16.79 2.26 9.57
N ASP A 18 -15.69 1.84 10.17
CA ASP A 18 -14.76 2.69 10.95
C ASP A 18 -13.31 2.66 10.45
N HIS A 19 -13.06 2.09 9.27
CA HIS A 19 -11.71 2.07 8.68
C HIS A 19 -11.75 2.10 7.14
N GLY A 20 -10.63 2.49 6.53
CA GLY A 20 -10.33 2.25 5.13
C GLY A 20 -9.27 1.16 5.01
N ASN A 21 -9.06 0.64 3.80
CA ASN A 21 -8.04 -0.39 3.56
C ASN A 21 -7.12 0.02 2.42
N LEU A 22 -5.82 -0.09 2.63
CA LEU A 22 -4.81 -0.04 1.59
C LEU A 22 -4.28 -1.47 1.39
N LEU A 23 -4.70 -2.09 0.29
CA LEU A 23 -4.27 -3.44 -0.08
C LEU A 23 -3.01 -3.36 -0.93
N VAL A 24 -2.08 -4.29 -0.71
CA VAL A 24 -0.80 -4.34 -1.39
C VAL A 24 -0.61 -5.71 -2.00
N TYR A 25 -0.38 -5.75 -3.29
CA TYR A 25 -0.28 -6.96 -4.10
C TYR A 25 1.12 -7.11 -4.70
N GLU A 26 1.44 -8.34 -5.08
CA GLU A 26 2.69 -8.69 -5.75
C GLU A 26 2.79 -8.12 -7.17
N ASN A 27 1.66 -8.04 -7.87
CA ASN A 27 1.60 -7.64 -9.27
C ASN A 27 0.30 -6.87 -9.58
N GLU A 28 0.25 -6.31 -10.79
CA GLU A 28 -0.86 -5.53 -11.33
C GLU A 28 -2.16 -6.32 -11.52
N LEU A 29 -2.11 -7.65 -11.50
CA LEU A 29 -3.29 -8.50 -11.63
C LEU A 29 -4.04 -8.63 -10.30
N CYS A 30 -3.51 -8.08 -9.21
CA CYS A 30 -4.09 -8.10 -7.86
C CYS A 30 -4.43 -9.52 -7.35
N GLN A 31 -3.66 -10.53 -7.78
CA GLN A 31 -3.96 -11.94 -7.47
C GLN A 31 -3.43 -12.37 -6.10
N VAL A 32 -2.23 -11.91 -5.74
CA VAL A 32 -1.55 -12.30 -4.51
C VAL A 32 -1.48 -11.10 -3.58
N LEU A 33 -2.37 -11.08 -2.58
CA LEU A 33 -2.35 -10.08 -1.50
C LEU A 33 -1.14 -10.35 -0.61
N LEU A 34 -0.25 -9.38 -0.53
CA LEU A 34 0.96 -9.45 0.28
C LEU A 34 0.76 -8.86 1.67
N MET A 35 0.05 -7.75 1.76
CA MET A 35 -0.29 -7.09 3.02
C MET A 35 -1.55 -6.24 2.86
N GLN A 36 -2.22 -6.03 3.99
CA GLN A 36 -3.33 -5.10 4.12
C GLN A 36 -3.00 -4.11 5.24
N ILE A 37 -3.03 -2.83 4.92
CA ILE A 37 -2.82 -1.75 5.88
C ILE A 37 -4.18 -1.16 6.21
N CYS A 38 -4.59 -1.32 7.46
CA CYS A 38 -5.82 -0.72 7.98
C CYS A 38 -5.61 0.78 8.20
N ILE A 39 -6.44 1.61 7.58
CA ILE A 39 -6.41 3.06 7.69
C ILE A 39 -7.52 3.50 8.64
N THR A 40 -7.13 4.12 9.74
CA THR A 40 -8.03 4.69 10.75
C THR A 40 -7.90 6.21 10.78
N GLU A 41 -8.77 6.89 11.51
CA GLU A 41 -8.63 8.33 11.77
C GLU A 41 -7.29 8.69 12.45
N ARG A 42 -6.70 7.75 13.20
CA ARG A 42 -5.44 7.93 13.94
C ARG A 42 -4.21 7.50 13.15
N SER A 43 -4.40 6.86 11.99
CA SER A 43 -3.31 6.33 11.19
C SER A 43 -2.34 7.41 10.77
N THR A 44 -1.04 7.10 10.85
CA THR A 44 -0.01 8.06 10.43
C THR A 44 0.18 8.00 8.91
N CYS A 45 0.25 9.17 8.27
CA CYS A 45 0.47 9.26 6.83
C CYS A 45 1.25 10.55 6.57
N CYS A 46 2.50 10.41 6.13
CA CYS A 46 3.44 11.54 6.08
C CYS A 46 4.35 11.47 4.87
N GLU A 47 4.63 12.65 4.31
CA GLU A 47 5.73 12.83 3.38
C GLU A 47 7.09 12.64 4.09
N LYS A 48 8.07 12.07 3.38
CA LYS A 48 9.45 12.03 3.88
C LYS A 48 10.22 13.25 3.38
N VAL A 49 10.95 13.88 4.29
CA VAL A 49 11.75 15.09 4.01
C VAL A 49 12.93 14.72 3.11
N GLY A 50 13.09 15.47 2.01
CA GLY A 50 14.21 15.34 1.09
C GLY A 50 13.98 16.17 -0.17
N ILE A 51 15.06 16.54 -0.87
CA ILE A 51 14.98 17.29 -2.13
C ILE A 51 14.34 16.38 -3.19
N SER A 52 13.21 16.81 -3.75
CA SER A 52 12.48 16.07 -4.80
C SER A 52 12.14 14.61 -4.42
N CYS A 53 11.89 14.34 -3.13
CA CYS A 53 11.65 12.99 -2.62
C CYS A 53 10.27 12.46 -3.01
N SER A 54 10.18 11.33 -3.74
CA SER A 54 8.90 10.65 -4.03
C SER A 54 8.43 9.72 -2.90
N CYS A 55 9.15 9.69 -1.76
CA CYS A 55 8.85 8.78 -0.68
C CYS A 55 7.82 9.34 0.31
N PHE A 56 7.01 8.45 0.86
CA PHE A 56 6.06 8.73 1.91
C PHE A 56 5.90 7.50 2.80
N SER A 57 5.34 7.66 3.99
CA SER A 57 5.00 6.54 4.86
C SER A 57 3.53 6.51 5.18
N VAL A 58 2.99 5.29 5.31
CA VAL A 58 1.66 5.00 5.84
C VAL A 58 1.86 4.01 6.98
N GLU A 59 1.54 4.43 8.19
CA GLU A 59 1.99 3.73 9.40
C GLU A 59 3.51 3.52 9.41
N GLU A 60 3.94 2.30 9.71
CA GLU A 60 5.34 1.91 9.77
C GLU A 60 5.91 1.51 8.40
N HIS A 61 5.11 1.60 7.32
CA HIS A 61 5.51 1.19 5.97
C HIS A 61 6.02 2.38 5.16
N LEU A 62 7.20 2.21 4.54
CA LEU A 62 7.80 3.20 3.65
C LEU A 62 7.48 2.86 2.19
N PHE A 63 6.93 3.83 1.47
CA PHE A 63 6.62 3.75 0.05
C PHE A 63 7.44 4.76 -0.75
N SER A 64 7.67 4.44 -2.01
CA SER A 64 8.22 5.35 -3.01
C SER A 64 7.39 5.23 -4.28
N THR A 65 6.96 6.37 -4.81
CA THR A 65 6.25 6.44 -6.10
C THR A 65 7.22 6.76 -7.23
N ARG A 66 6.77 6.60 -8.48
CA ARG A 66 7.58 6.92 -9.67
C ARG A 66 7.76 8.42 -9.81
N THR A 67 6.78 9.21 -9.39
CA THR A 67 6.81 10.68 -9.50
C THR A 67 6.34 11.38 -8.23
N LEU A 68 6.75 12.65 -8.07
CA LEU A 68 6.24 13.52 -7.01
C LEU A 68 4.72 13.74 -7.10
N ALA A 69 4.18 13.77 -8.32
CA ALA A 69 2.75 13.94 -8.56
C ALA A 69 1.97 12.72 -8.04
N GLU A 70 2.44 11.50 -8.32
CA GLU A 70 1.85 10.28 -7.76
C GLU A 70 1.88 10.28 -6.24
N ARG A 71 3.01 10.64 -5.62
CA ARG A 71 3.13 10.74 -4.16
C ARG A 71 2.07 11.70 -3.58
N LYS A 72 1.93 12.89 -4.18
CA LYS A 72 0.93 13.88 -3.75
C LYS A 72 -0.49 13.36 -3.90
N LEU A 73 -0.78 12.63 -4.98
CA LEU A 73 -2.09 12.02 -5.22
C LEU A 73 -2.41 10.96 -4.14
N TRP A 74 -1.45 10.08 -3.83
CA TRP A 74 -1.60 9.08 -2.77
C TRP A 74 -1.86 9.71 -1.39
N LEU A 75 -1.03 10.69 -1.00
CA LEU A 75 -1.20 11.38 0.27
C LEU A 75 -2.56 12.10 0.36
N ARG A 76 -3.02 12.72 -0.74
CA ARG A 76 -4.34 13.34 -0.81
C ARG A 76 -5.46 12.32 -0.67
N ALA A 77 -5.40 11.22 -1.41
CA ALA A 77 -6.43 10.17 -1.38
C ALA A 77 -6.57 9.54 0.02
N ILE A 78 -5.44 9.19 0.65
CA ILE A 78 -5.42 8.64 2.02
C ILE A 78 -5.92 9.68 3.02
N SER A 79 -5.52 10.95 2.89
CA SER A 79 -6.01 12.02 3.76
C SER A 79 -7.52 12.23 3.62
N ASN A 80 -8.08 12.11 2.41
CA ASN A 80 -9.52 12.19 2.20
C ASN A 80 -10.26 11.03 2.90
N VAL A 81 -9.72 9.80 2.82
CA VAL A 81 -10.28 8.66 3.57
C VAL A 81 -10.24 8.94 5.08
N LYS A 82 -9.11 9.44 5.60
CA LYS A 82 -8.98 9.81 7.01
C LYS A 82 -9.99 10.88 7.44
N VAL A 83 -10.17 11.94 6.64
CA VAL A 83 -11.16 12.99 6.92
C VAL A 83 -12.57 12.40 6.96
N LYS A 84 -12.90 11.49 6.04
CA LYS A 84 -14.22 10.82 6.04
C LYS A 84 -14.41 9.94 7.26
N LEU A 85 -13.38 9.22 7.70
CA LEU A 85 -13.40 8.44 8.94
C LEU A 85 -13.60 9.32 10.18
N GLN A 86 -12.85 10.43 10.29
CA GLN A 86 -12.97 11.38 11.39
C GLN A 86 -14.38 11.97 11.51
N ASN A 87 -15.04 12.21 10.37
CA ASN A 87 -16.39 12.74 10.33
C ASN A 87 -17.47 11.66 10.40
N ARG A 88 -17.09 10.38 10.56
CA ARG A 88 -18.01 9.22 10.52
C ARG A 88 -18.93 9.26 9.30
N ALA A 89 -18.37 9.66 8.17
CA ALA A 89 -19.10 9.71 6.92
C ALA A 89 -19.55 8.30 6.53
N PRO A 90 -20.77 8.14 5.99
CA PRO A 90 -21.25 6.85 5.53
C PRO A 90 -20.31 6.26 4.45
N ALA A 91 -20.41 4.96 4.22
CA ALA A 91 -19.76 4.32 3.09
C ALA A 91 -20.28 4.96 1.79
N PRO A 92 -19.39 5.31 0.84
CA PRO A 92 -19.81 6.00 -0.37
C PRO A 92 -20.66 5.09 -1.25
N THR A 93 -21.61 5.67 -1.98
CA THR A 93 -22.39 4.93 -2.98
C THR A 93 -21.56 4.61 -4.22
N GLU A 94 -22.05 3.70 -5.08
CA GLU A 94 -21.38 3.39 -6.35
C GLU A 94 -21.27 4.63 -7.26
N GLU A 95 -22.27 5.52 -7.23
CA GLU A 95 -22.24 6.77 -7.98
C GLU A 95 -21.14 7.70 -7.47
N GLU A 96 -21.00 7.85 -6.16
CA GLU A 96 -19.93 8.64 -5.55
C GLU A 96 -18.55 8.04 -5.84
N LEU A 97 -18.41 6.72 -5.79
CA LEU A 97 -17.18 6.02 -6.21
C LEU A 97 -16.86 6.28 -7.68
N GLY A 98 -17.87 6.29 -8.55
CA GLY A 98 -17.74 6.70 -9.95
C GLY A 98 -17.16 8.11 -10.08
N GLN A 99 -17.72 9.07 -9.33
CA GLN A 99 -17.22 10.45 -9.32
C GLN A 99 -15.78 10.54 -8.80
N TYR A 100 -15.40 9.77 -7.78
CA TYR A 100 -14.02 9.74 -7.28
C TYR A 100 -13.06 9.23 -8.35
N ARG A 101 -13.43 8.14 -9.04
CA ARG A 101 -12.62 7.57 -10.12
C ARG A 101 -12.43 8.57 -11.27
N VAL A 102 -13.47 9.29 -11.66
CA VAL A 102 -13.40 10.35 -12.68
C VAL A 102 -12.46 11.47 -12.24
N ALA A 103 -12.64 12.01 -11.04
CA ALA A 103 -11.81 13.10 -10.52
C ALA A 103 -10.32 12.69 -10.39
N ILE A 104 -10.04 11.43 -10.02
CA ILE A 104 -8.68 10.88 -9.98
C ILE A 104 -8.11 10.79 -11.40
N ALA A 105 -8.87 10.27 -12.36
CA ALA A 105 -8.44 10.16 -13.75
C ALA A 105 -8.13 11.54 -14.37
N GLU A 106 -8.99 12.53 -14.14
CA GLU A 106 -8.76 13.91 -14.56
C GLU A 106 -7.49 14.49 -13.94
N HIS A 107 -7.25 14.24 -12.65
CA HIS A 107 -6.03 14.70 -11.97
C HIS A 107 -4.77 14.06 -12.55
N ILE A 108 -4.82 12.75 -12.86
CA ILE A 108 -3.72 12.02 -13.49
C ILE A 108 -3.45 12.62 -14.88
N GLN A 109 -4.49 12.89 -15.68
CA GLN A 109 -4.34 13.46 -17.02
C GLN A 109 -3.76 14.88 -16.98
N ALA A 110 -4.26 15.74 -16.08
CA ALA A 110 -3.78 17.10 -15.92
C ALA A 110 -2.30 17.15 -15.49
N ASN A 111 -1.87 16.22 -14.64
CA ASN A 111 -0.47 16.14 -14.19
C ASN A 111 0.43 15.33 -15.14
N GLY A 112 -0.14 14.45 -15.97
CA GLY A 112 0.58 13.60 -16.92
C GLY A 112 1.22 14.36 -18.07
N GLY A 113 0.72 15.56 -18.40
CA GLY A 113 1.31 16.45 -19.40
C GLY A 113 2.76 16.88 -19.11
N GLY A 114 3.17 16.85 -17.83
CA GLY A 114 4.55 17.16 -17.41
C GLY A 114 5.55 16.00 -17.48
N CYS A 115 5.10 14.78 -17.76
CA CYS A 115 5.95 13.58 -17.72
C CYS A 115 6.59 13.19 -19.07
N ARG A 116 6.36 13.92 -20.18
CA ARG A 116 6.94 13.56 -21.49
C ARG A 116 8.49 13.56 -21.56
N ASN A 117 9.18 14.08 -20.55
CA ASN A 117 10.64 14.19 -20.52
C ASN A 117 11.35 13.25 -19.53
N GLN A 118 10.64 12.37 -18.81
CA GLN A 118 11.33 11.31 -18.08
C GLN A 118 11.50 10.12 -19.02
N ALA A 119 12.76 9.80 -19.35
CA ALA A 119 13.10 8.59 -20.08
C ALA A 119 12.36 7.39 -19.44
N PRO A 120 11.96 6.38 -20.23
CA PRO A 120 11.39 5.15 -19.66
C PRO A 120 12.40 4.59 -18.65
N MET A 121 12.10 4.79 -17.36
CA MET A 121 12.89 4.21 -16.27
C MET A 121 12.52 2.74 -16.25
N ASP A 122 13.35 1.93 -16.93
CA ASP A 122 13.32 0.49 -16.77
C ASP A 122 13.43 0.14 -15.29
N ALA A 123 12.76 -0.94 -14.88
CA ALA A 123 12.81 -1.39 -13.50
C ALA A 123 14.26 -1.76 -13.14
N LEU A 124 14.93 -0.86 -12.40
CA LEU A 124 16.30 -1.08 -11.94
C LEU A 124 16.41 -2.25 -10.95
N LEU A 125 15.28 -2.66 -10.37
CA LEU A 125 15.19 -3.77 -9.43
C LEU A 125 14.71 -5.02 -10.17
N HIS A 126 15.60 -5.99 -10.28
CA HIS A 126 15.27 -7.32 -10.77
C HIS A 126 14.35 -8.00 -9.74
N ARG A 127 13.25 -8.61 -10.21
CA ARG A 127 12.36 -9.40 -9.35
C ARG A 127 13.13 -10.61 -8.84
N HIS A 128 13.52 -10.60 -7.57
CA HIS A 128 13.97 -11.82 -6.91
C HIS A 128 12.76 -12.70 -6.59
N PRO A 129 12.80 -14.01 -6.90
CA PRO A 129 11.74 -14.91 -6.49
C PRO A 129 11.64 -14.90 -4.97
N ARG A 130 10.49 -14.49 -4.44
CA ARG A 130 10.24 -14.54 -2.99
C ARG A 130 10.24 -16.00 -2.58
N ARG A 131 11.12 -16.36 -1.64
CA ARG A 131 11.06 -17.68 -1.00
C ARG A 131 9.71 -17.79 -0.31
N SER A 132 8.85 -18.64 -0.82
CA SER A 132 7.65 -19.08 -0.13
C SER A 132 8.09 -19.64 1.21
N SER A 133 7.69 -19.00 2.31
CA SER A 133 7.86 -19.57 3.64
C SER A 133 6.97 -20.81 3.73
N ALA A 134 7.51 -21.95 3.33
CA ALA A 134 6.94 -23.26 3.61
C ALA A 134 6.83 -23.41 5.13
N GLY A 135 5.64 -23.79 5.57
CA GLY A 135 5.18 -23.68 6.95
C GLY A 135 6.12 -24.29 7.98
N PHE A 136 6.19 -23.63 9.13
CA PHE A 136 6.58 -24.24 10.40
C PHE A 136 5.70 -25.47 10.63
N SER A 137 6.26 -26.64 10.31
CA SER A 137 5.69 -27.92 10.70
C SER A 137 6.00 -28.09 12.19
N ASN A 138 4.96 -28.10 13.02
CA ASN A 138 5.07 -28.40 14.45
C ASN A 138 5.76 -29.77 14.62
N GLY A 139 6.99 -29.75 15.12
CA GLY A 139 7.69 -30.95 15.59
C GLY A 139 7.05 -31.42 16.90
N GLN A 140 6.26 -32.48 16.80
CA GLN A 140 5.72 -33.24 17.92
C GLN A 140 6.60 -34.48 18.14
N GLY A 141 7.06 -34.69 19.38
CA GLY A 141 7.90 -35.83 19.82
C GLY A 141 9.09 -35.31 20.63
N ASP A 142 9.41 -35.74 21.85
CA ASP A 142 9.08 -36.98 22.56
C ASP A 142 9.24 -36.70 24.07
N SER A 143 8.38 -37.28 24.93
CA SER A 143 8.58 -37.33 26.39
C SER A 143 9.05 -38.74 26.77
N PRO A 144 10.20 -38.92 27.45
CA PRO A 144 10.63 -40.24 27.86
C PRO A 144 9.89 -40.71 29.13
N ALA A 145 9.39 -41.95 29.06
CA ALA A 145 8.74 -42.66 30.14
C ALA A 145 9.73 -43.02 31.28
N ALA A 146 9.23 -42.95 32.53
CA ALA A 146 9.95 -43.35 33.74
C ALA A 146 10.02 -44.89 33.89
N PRO A 147 11.07 -45.45 34.54
CA PRO A 147 11.16 -46.88 34.80
C PRO A 147 10.43 -47.28 36.10
N PRO A 148 9.94 -48.52 36.22
CA PRO A 148 9.34 -49.02 37.44
C PRO A 148 10.40 -49.50 38.45
N THR A 149 9.95 -49.55 39.71
CA THR A 149 10.62 -49.93 40.97
C THR A 149 11.35 -51.27 40.96
#